data_AF-A0A7S0T779-F1
#
_entry.id   AF-A0A7S0T779-F1
#
_cell.length_a   1.000
_cell.length_b   1.000
_cell.length_c   1.000
_cell.angle_alpha   90.00
_cell.angle_beta   90.00
_cell.angle_gamma   90.00
#
_symmetry.space_group_name_H-M   'P 1'
#
loop_
_entity.id
_entity.type
_entity.pdbx_description
1 polymer ?
#
loop_
_entity_poly.entity_id
_entity_poly.type
_entity_poly.pdbx_seq_one_letter_code
_entity_poly.pdbx_strand_id
1 'polypeptide(L)'
;EKDVKYSMRHQKYYESFEVEDLELHWNSIIHASMTVLVVAAFFSFLILRIVRKDFMEHERMRKASGGVDVSAAELVADEAGGGAELEFGWKLVRGDVFRPPRYALLLSAMVGVGVQLLTLAGFM
;
A
#
# COMPACT_ATOMS: atom_id res chain seq x y z
N GLU A 1 -2.40 -60.22 -3.29
CA GLU A 1 -2.04 -58.82 -3.62
C GLU A 1 -2.26 -58.42 -5.09
N LYS A 2 -2.87 -59.25 -5.96
CA LYS A 2 -2.97 -58.97 -7.42
C LYS A 2 -4.40 -58.84 -7.99
N ASP A 3 -5.40 -58.45 -7.19
CA ASP A 3 -6.81 -58.47 -7.65
C ASP A 3 -7.40 -57.11 -8.09
N VAL A 4 -6.57 -56.07 -8.26
CA VAL A 4 -7.05 -54.76 -8.76
C VAL A 4 -6.79 -54.63 -10.25
N LYS A 5 -7.88 -54.51 -11.03
CA LYS A 5 -7.89 -54.29 -12.49
C LYS A 5 -7.00 -53.09 -12.86
N TYR A 6 -6.09 -53.26 -13.81
CA TYR A 6 -5.04 -52.28 -14.16
C TYR A 6 -5.59 -50.85 -14.38
N SER A 7 -6.74 -50.74 -15.04
CA SER A 7 -7.41 -49.47 -15.32
C SER A 7 -7.89 -48.72 -14.08
N MET A 8 -8.08 -49.39 -12.95
CA MET A 8 -8.63 -48.81 -11.72
C MET A 8 -7.56 -48.48 -10.67
N ARG A 9 -6.28 -48.79 -10.94
CA ARG A 9 -5.20 -48.58 -9.96
C ARG A 9 -4.90 -47.11 -9.67
N HIS A 10 -5.17 -46.22 -10.62
CA HIS A 10 -4.90 -44.78 -10.44
C HIS A 10 -5.93 -44.09 -9.54
N GLN A 11 -7.14 -44.65 -9.41
CA GLN A 11 -8.26 -44.04 -8.70
C GLN A 11 -7.97 -43.79 -7.22
N LYS A 12 -7.17 -44.67 -6.59
CA LYS A 12 -6.72 -44.51 -5.20
C LYS A 12 -5.90 -43.24 -4.98
N TYR A 13 -5.17 -42.79 -6.00
CA TYR A 13 -4.39 -41.56 -5.89
C TYR A 13 -5.29 -40.33 -6.01
N TYR A 14 -6.29 -40.33 -6.88
CA TYR A 14 -7.21 -39.19 -7.06
C TYR A 14 -8.09 -38.94 -5.84
N GLU A 15 -8.65 -39.98 -5.22
CA GLU A 15 -9.49 -39.82 -4.02
C GLU A 15 -8.70 -39.30 -2.81
N SER A 16 -7.42 -39.67 -2.66
CA SER A 16 -6.58 -39.12 -1.60
C SER A 16 -6.10 -37.70 -1.92
N PHE A 17 -5.80 -37.40 -3.20
CA PHE A 17 -5.33 -36.08 -3.63
C PHE A 17 -6.42 -35.01 -3.50
N GLU A 18 -7.66 -35.28 -3.91
CA GLU A 18 -8.72 -34.27 -3.95
C GLU A 18 -9.15 -33.78 -2.56
N VAL A 19 -9.08 -34.63 -1.53
CA VAL A 19 -9.53 -34.24 -0.19
C VAL A 19 -8.42 -33.49 0.55
N GLU A 20 -7.17 -33.98 0.50
CA GLU A 20 -6.04 -33.35 1.19
C GLU A 20 -5.61 -32.03 0.53
N ASP A 21 -5.60 -31.94 -0.82
CA ASP A 21 -5.19 -30.70 -1.49
C ASP A 21 -6.24 -29.60 -1.34
N LEU A 22 -7.54 -29.92 -1.37
CA LEU A 22 -8.60 -28.91 -1.31
C LEU A 22 -8.65 -28.25 0.08
N GLU A 23 -8.47 -29.02 1.15
CA GLU A 23 -8.37 -28.49 2.52
C GLU A 23 -7.13 -27.60 2.68
N LEU A 24 -5.99 -28.00 2.11
CA LEU A 24 -4.74 -27.26 2.22
C LEU A 24 -4.78 -25.96 1.38
N HIS A 25 -5.39 -26.00 0.19
CA HIS A 25 -5.51 -24.83 -0.67
C HIS A 25 -6.49 -23.79 -0.11
N TRP A 26 -7.67 -24.23 0.35
CA TRP A 26 -8.67 -23.32 0.90
C TRP A 26 -8.17 -22.63 2.17
N ASN A 27 -7.44 -23.36 3.02
CA ASN A 27 -6.83 -22.79 4.23
C ASN A 27 -5.80 -21.69 3.90
N SER A 28 -5.00 -21.87 2.84
CA SER A 28 -4.06 -20.84 2.37
C SER A 28 -4.79 -19.59 1.84
N ILE A 29 -5.87 -19.77 1.09
CA ILE A 29 -6.69 -18.66 0.55
C ILE A 29 -7.31 -17.84 1.68
N ILE A 30 -7.89 -18.50 2.69
CA ILE A 30 -8.46 -17.81 3.85
C ILE A 30 -7.38 -17.00 4.58
N HIS A 31 -6.23 -17.62 4.87
CA HIS A 31 -5.15 -16.97 5.59
C HIS A 31 -4.62 -15.72 4.87
N ALA A 32 -4.45 -15.80 3.55
CA ALA A 32 -4.07 -14.67 2.72
C ALA A 32 -5.14 -13.56 2.74
N SER A 33 -6.43 -13.93 2.62
CA SER A 33 -7.54 -12.96 2.64
C SER A 33 -7.64 -12.20 3.96
N MET A 34 -7.44 -12.88 5.09
CA MET A 34 -7.46 -12.29 6.43
C MET A 34 -6.34 -11.26 6.58
N THR A 35 -5.14 -11.60 6.13
CA THR A 35 -3.96 -10.70 6.21
C THR A 35 -4.17 -9.43 5.38
N VAL A 36 -4.72 -9.57 4.17
CA VAL A 36 -5.04 -8.41 3.30
C VAL A 36 -6.05 -7.47 3.97
N LEU A 37 -7.11 -8.01 4.58
CA LEU A 37 -8.12 -7.20 5.26
C LEU A 37 -7.56 -6.47 6.48
N VAL A 38 -6.71 -7.12 7.29
CA VAL A 38 -6.06 -6.49 8.45
C VAL A 38 -5.16 -5.33 8.01
N VAL A 39 -4.36 -5.55 6.97
CA VAL A 39 -3.48 -4.50 6.41
C VAL A 39 -4.30 -3.34 5.84
N ALA A 40 -5.37 -3.64 5.09
CA ALA A 40 -6.27 -2.62 4.54
C ALA A 40 -6.95 -1.80 5.65
N ALA A 41 -7.39 -2.45 6.74
CA ALA A 41 -7.97 -1.77 7.90
C ALA A 41 -6.96 -0.86 8.60
N PHE A 42 -5.71 -1.31 8.77
CA PHE A 42 -4.63 -0.51 9.34
C PHE A 42 -4.33 0.73 8.49
N PHE A 43 -4.22 0.57 7.17
CA PHE A 43 -4.03 1.72 6.26
C PHE A 43 -5.25 2.65 6.25
N SER A 44 -6.47 2.10 6.25
CA SER A 44 -7.70 2.90 6.35
C SER A 44 -7.72 3.73 7.64
N PHE A 45 -7.38 3.14 8.78
CA PHE A 45 -7.25 3.84 10.04
C PHE A 45 -6.14 4.91 10.01
N LEU A 46 -4.97 4.61 9.45
CA LEU A 46 -3.87 5.55 9.28
C LEU A 46 -4.31 6.78 8.47
N ILE A 47 -4.96 6.55 7.32
CA ILE A 47 -5.46 7.61 6.45
C ILE A 47 -6.51 8.44 7.17
N LEU A 48 -7.51 7.82 7.81
CA LEU A 48 -8.53 8.53 8.58
C LEU A 48 -7.93 9.34 9.72
N ARG A 49 -6.90 8.84 10.39
CA ARG A 49 -6.18 9.55 11.45
C ARG A 49 -5.47 10.79 10.91
N ILE A 50 -4.76 10.65 9.79
CA ILE A 50 -4.07 11.78 9.13
C ILE A 50 -5.10 12.81 8.68
N VAL A 51 -6.14 12.38 7.97
CA VAL A 51 -7.19 13.26 7.44
C VAL A 51 -7.94 13.99 8.57
N ARG A 52 -8.27 13.31 9.68
CA ARG A 52 -8.88 13.97 10.84
C ARG A 52 -7.96 15.02 11.46
N LYS A 53 -6.67 14.70 11.61
CA LYS A 53 -5.66 15.64 12.12
C LYS A 53 -5.57 16.87 11.21
N ASP A 54 -5.57 16.65 9.90
CA ASP A 54 -5.49 17.69 8.87
C ASP A 54 -6.72 18.60 8.89
N PHE A 55 -7.94 18.03 8.94
CA PHE A 55 -9.18 18.80 9.04
C PHE A 55 -9.28 19.62 10.33
N MET A 56 -8.88 19.06 11.48
CA MET A 56 -8.91 19.78 12.76
C MET A 56 -7.96 20.98 12.75
N GLU A 57 -6.79 20.85 12.15
CA GLU A 57 -5.84 21.95 12.05
C GLU A 57 -6.36 23.06 11.12
N HIS A 58 -6.93 22.69 9.97
CA HIS A 58 -7.59 23.64 9.08
C HIS A 58 -8.78 24.35 9.74
N GLU A 59 -9.57 23.65 10.56
CA GLU A 59 -10.69 24.24 11.28
C GLU A 59 -10.23 25.17 12.41
N ARG A 60 -9.14 24.86 13.11
CA ARG A 60 -8.51 25.76 14.10
C ARG A 60 -7.98 27.03 13.45
N MET A 61 -7.30 26.91 12.30
CA MET A 61 -6.87 28.08 11.53
C MET A 61 -8.07 28.92 11.07
N ARG A 62 -9.18 28.30 10.66
CA ARG A 62 -10.43 28.99 10.32
C ARG A 62 -11.08 29.67 11.53
N LYS A 63 -11.15 29.00 12.68
CA LYS A 63 -11.74 29.53 13.93
C LYS A 63 -10.90 30.65 14.53
N ALA A 64 -9.57 30.55 14.46
CA ALA A 64 -8.65 31.66 14.76
C ALA A 64 -8.86 32.86 13.83
N SER A 65 -9.31 32.61 12.60
CA SER A 65 -9.73 33.64 11.63
C SER A 65 -11.23 34.04 11.73
N GLY A 66 -11.99 33.49 12.68
CA GLY A 66 -13.41 33.82 12.96
C GLY A 66 -14.42 32.70 12.65
N GLY A 67 -15.01 32.10 13.69
CA GLY A 67 -16.35 31.48 13.63
C GLY A 67 -16.52 30.02 14.11
N VAL A 68 -16.70 29.85 15.44
CA VAL A 68 -17.81 29.15 16.14
C VAL A 68 -17.97 27.60 16.06
N ASP A 69 -18.08 27.05 17.29
CA ASP A 69 -18.57 25.76 17.86
C ASP A 69 -17.81 24.43 17.67
N VAL A 70 -17.17 23.99 18.76
CA VAL A 70 -16.41 22.75 18.98
C VAL A 70 -17.08 22.00 20.14
N SER A 71 -18.14 21.23 19.90
CA SER A 71 -18.80 20.47 20.99
C SER A 71 -18.65 18.95 20.88
N ALA A 72 -18.13 18.42 19.77
CA ALA A 72 -17.99 16.96 19.58
C ALA A 72 -16.52 16.48 19.52
N ALA A 73 -15.54 17.40 19.48
CA ALA A 73 -14.12 17.07 19.29
C ALA A 73 -13.33 16.87 20.59
N GLU A 74 -13.95 17.11 21.76
CA GLU A 74 -13.27 17.09 23.07
C GLU A 74 -12.97 15.66 23.57
N LEU A 75 -13.72 14.65 23.12
CA LEU A 75 -13.57 13.26 23.57
C LEU A 75 -12.36 12.49 22.99
N VAL A 76 -11.58 13.08 22.07
CA VAL A 76 -10.44 12.40 21.42
C VAL A 76 -9.13 13.22 21.51
N ALA A 77 -9.14 14.36 22.20
CA ALA A 77 -8.04 15.31 22.20
C ALA A 77 -6.87 14.97 23.17
N ASP A 78 -6.96 13.91 23.97
CA ASP A 78 -6.09 13.74 25.14
C ASP A 78 -4.68 13.15 24.84
N GLU A 79 -4.43 12.51 23.70
CA GLU A 79 -3.30 11.54 23.62
C GLU A 79 -2.15 11.83 22.65
N ALA A 80 -1.99 13.00 22.01
CA ALA A 80 -0.79 13.22 21.16
C ALA A 80 -0.41 14.68 20.91
N GLY A 81 0.35 15.25 21.85
CA GLY A 81 1.20 16.41 21.59
C GLY A 81 2.31 16.08 20.58
N GLY A 82 2.65 17.05 19.72
CA GLY A 82 3.83 17.01 18.85
C GLY A 82 3.52 17.16 17.36
N GLY A 83 3.24 18.37 16.88
CA GLY A 83 2.94 18.52 15.45
C GLY A 83 2.90 19.92 14.85
N ALA A 84 3.49 20.94 15.47
CA ALA A 84 3.47 22.30 14.91
C ALA A 84 4.67 22.62 13.97
N GLU A 85 5.68 21.76 13.85
CA GLU A 85 6.93 22.08 13.11
C GLU A 85 7.05 21.47 11.70
N LEU A 86 6.06 20.69 11.22
CA LEU A 86 6.16 19.99 9.92
C LEU A 86 5.48 20.73 8.74
N GLU A 87 4.96 21.95 8.93
CA GLU A 87 4.05 22.57 7.96
C GLU A 87 4.69 23.17 6.69
N PHE A 88 6.01 23.22 6.54
CA PHE A 88 6.64 23.95 5.43
C PHE A 88 7.66 23.18 4.57
N GLY A 89 7.64 21.85 4.53
CA GLY A 89 8.58 21.09 3.67
C GLY A 89 8.10 20.95 2.21
N TRP A 90 6.95 20.30 2.01
CA TRP A 90 6.48 19.83 0.71
C TRP A 90 6.12 20.93 -0.30
N LYS A 91 5.66 22.11 0.17
CA LYS A 91 5.38 23.27 -0.71
C LYS A 91 6.66 23.91 -1.27
N LEU A 92 7.78 23.89 -0.54
CA LEU A 92 9.07 24.31 -1.08
C LEU A 92 9.63 23.30 -2.09
N VAL A 93 9.44 21.99 -1.85
CA VAL A 93 9.87 20.92 -2.76
C VAL A 93 9.16 21.01 -4.11
N ARG A 94 7.87 21.34 -4.16
CA ARG A 94 7.13 21.51 -5.42
C ARG A 94 7.69 22.63 -6.31
N GLY A 95 8.33 23.65 -5.73
CA GLY A 95 8.99 24.73 -6.48
C GLY A 95 10.41 24.37 -6.96
N ASP A 96 11.10 23.49 -6.25
CA ASP A 96 12.48 23.09 -6.55
C ASP A 96 12.56 21.87 -7.49
N VAL A 97 11.55 20.98 -7.46
CA VAL A 97 11.44 19.78 -8.30
C VAL A 97 11.28 20.08 -9.80
N PHE A 98 10.81 21.28 -10.16
CA PHE A 98 10.66 21.68 -11.57
C PHE A 98 11.82 22.52 -12.11
N ARG A 99 12.94 22.69 -11.38
CA ARG A 99 14.12 23.34 -11.97
C ARG A 99 14.81 22.38 -12.93
N PRO A 100 15.02 22.77 -14.21
CA PRO A 100 15.80 21.94 -15.12
C PRO A 100 17.23 21.79 -14.58
N PRO A 101 17.78 20.56 -14.47
CA PRO A 101 19.13 20.34 -13.99
C PRO A 101 20.15 21.01 -14.92
N ARG A 102 21.25 21.52 -14.35
CA ARG A 102 22.33 22.23 -15.10
C ARG A 102 22.84 21.46 -16.33
N TYR A 103 22.71 20.13 -16.34
CA TYR A 103 23.11 19.24 -17.43
C TYR A 103 21.97 18.33 -17.90
N ALA A 104 20.78 18.89 -18.13
CA ALA A 104 19.61 18.12 -18.60
C ALA A 104 19.88 17.29 -19.87
N LEU A 105 20.71 17.79 -20.79
CA LEU A 105 21.09 17.09 -22.03
C LEU A 105 21.94 15.84 -21.76
N LEU A 106 22.90 15.91 -20.83
CA LEU A 106 23.74 14.77 -20.48
C LEU A 106 22.91 13.66 -19.81
N LEU A 107 22.01 14.07 -18.92
CA LEU A 107 21.11 13.14 -18.23
C LEU A 107 20.15 12.47 -19.22
N SER A 108 19.55 13.24 -20.14
CA SER A 108 18.72 12.69 -21.21
C SER A 108 19.50 11.72 -22.11
N ALA A 109 20.75 12.04 -22.47
CA ALA A 109 21.60 11.17 -23.27
C ALA A 109 21.96 9.87 -22.53
N MET A 110 22.34 9.92 -21.25
CA MET A 110 22.64 8.71 -20.47
C MET A 110 21.41 7.83 -20.25
N VAL A 111 20.25 8.42 -19.96
CA VAL A 111 18.99 7.67 -19.83
C VAL A 111 18.60 7.03 -21.17
N GLY A 112 18.70 7.77 -22.27
CA GLY A 112 18.42 7.24 -23.61
C GLY A 112 19.32 6.04 -23.97
N VAL A 113 20.63 6.18 -23.78
CA VAL A 113 21.59 5.10 -24.03
C VAL A 113 21.36 3.92 -23.08
N GLY A 114 21.09 4.17 -21.80
CA GLY A 114 20.78 3.12 -20.83
C GLY A 114 19.54 2.30 -21.19
N VAL A 115 18.46 2.96 -21.64
CA VAL A 115 17.24 2.29 -22.10
C VAL A 115 17.49 1.50 -23.38
N GLN A 116 18.29 2.01 -24.32
CA GLN A 116 18.69 1.27 -25.51
C GLN A 116 19.46 -0.01 -25.18
N LEU A 117 20.38 0.05 -24.20
CA LEU A 117 21.12 -1.11 -23.74
C LEU A 117 20.24 -2.11 -22.98
N LEU A 118 19.34 -1.65 -22.12
CA LEU A 118 18.42 -2.53 -21.39
C LEU A 118 17.43 -3.23 -22.32
N THR A 119 16.92 -2.53 -23.34
CA THR A 119 16.03 -3.14 -24.33
C THR A 119 16.75 -4.17 -25.19
N LEU A 120 17.99 -3.90 -25.60
CA LEU A 120 18.82 -4.89 -26.29
C LEU A 120 19.17 -6.09 -25.40
N ALA A 121 19.55 -5.86 -24.13
CA ALA A 121 19.93 -6.93 -23.21
C ALA A 121 18.75 -7.77 -22.71
N GLY A 122 17.55 -7.19 -22.59
CA GLY A 122 16.34 -7.91 -22.18
C GLY A 122 15.61 -8.63 -23.32
N PHE A 123 15.91 -8.28 -24.57
CA PHE A 123 15.34 -8.91 -25.76
C PHE A 123 16.30 -9.92 -26.42
N MET A 124 17.54 -10.02 -25.92
CA MET A 124 18.52 -11.05 -26.27
C MET A 124 18.42 -12.21 -25.28
#